data_AF-F7S5H4-F1
#
_entry.id   AF-F7S5H4-F1
#
_cell.length_a   1.000
_cell.length_b   1.000
_cell.length_c   1.000
_cell.angle_alpha   90.00
_cell.angle_beta   90.00
_cell.angle_gamma   90.00
#
_symmetry.space_group_name_H-M   'P 1'
#
loop_
_entity.id
_entity.type
_entity.pdbx_description
1 polymer ?
#
loop_
_entity_poly.entity_id
_entity_poly.type
_entity_poly.pdbx_seq_one_letter_code
_entity_poly.pdbx_strand_id
1 'polypeptide(L)'
;MFEALATRLQGLDLFSDTHDDMAAALYADAWPLEADKEGRILLPEPLVEHAGLRDSVVFMGLGRTFQIWEPEAADRRRAEARERARIGGLTLPAGASA
;
A
#
# COMPACT_ATOMS: atom_id res chain seq x y z
N MET A 1 5.55 -8.70 -4.93
CA MET A 1 4.22 -8.48 -4.30
C MET A 1 3.27 -7.87 -5.32
N PHE A 2 3.65 -6.78 -5.97
CA PHE A 2 2.93 -6.25 -7.13
C PHE A 2 2.77 -7.31 -8.24
N GLU A 3 3.87 -8.00 -8.59
CA GLU A 3 3.84 -9.18 -9.47
C GLU A 3 2.86 -10.28 -9.03
N ALA A 4 2.74 -10.52 -7.72
CA ALA A 4 1.84 -11.54 -7.20
C ALA A 4 0.36 -11.14 -7.31
N LEU A 5 0.06 -9.83 -7.28
CA LEU A 5 -1.28 -9.33 -7.60
C LEU A 5 -1.56 -9.49 -9.10
N ALA A 6 -0.56 -9.22 -9.95
CA ALA A 6 -0.69 -9.36 -11.40
C ALA A 6 -0.97 -10.82 -11.79
N THR A 7 -0.28 -11.78 -11.17
CA THR A 7 -0.55 -13.21 -11.39
C THR A 7 -1.98 -13.61 -11.01
N ARG A 8 -2.57 -13.00 -9.98
CA ARG A 8 -3.97 -13.28 -9.63
C ARG A 8 -4.95 -12.71 -10.63
N LEU A 9 -4.64 -11.54 -11.20
CA LEU A 9 -5.47 -10.91 -12.22
C LEU A 9 -5.55 -11.74 -13.51
N GLN A 10 -4.44 -12.41 -13.87
CA GLN A 10 -4.36 -13.32 -15.03
C GLN A 10 -5.32 -14.52 -14.95
N GLY A 11 -5.87 -14.83 -13.78
CA GLY A 11 -6.88 -15.88 -13.61
C GLY A 11 -8.29 -15.45 -14.04
N LEU A 12 -8.51 -14.16 -14.31
CA LEU A 12 -9.76 -13.64 -14.87
C LEU A 12 -9.71 -13.68 -16.39
N ASP A 13 -10.87 -13.73 -17.03
CA ASP A 13 -10.96 -13.55 -18.47
C ASP A 13 -10.50 -12.13 -18.83
N LEU A 14 -9.41 -12.06 -19.60
CA LEU A 14 -8.70 -10.84 -19.99
C LEU A 14 -9.61 -9.83 -20.73
N PHE A 15 -10.72 -10.29 -21.30
CA PHE A 15 -11.66 -9.48 -22.06
C PHE A 15 -12.97 -9.20 -21.33
N SER A 16 -13.01 -9.43 -20.01
CA SER A 16 -14.19 -9.16 -19.18
C SER A 16 -14.14 -7.77 -18.54
N ASP A 17 -15.30 -7.11 -18.43
CA ASP A 17 -15.42 -5.85 -17.69
C ASP A 17 -14.89 -5.97 -16.26
N THR A 18 -15.12 -7.13 -15.62
CA THR A 18 -14.59 -7.44 -14.28
C THR A 18 -13.05 -7.40 -14.22
N HIS A 19 -12.38 -7.92 -15.25
CA HIS A 19 -10.92 -7.87 -15.32
C HIS A 19 -10.45 -6.41 -15.44
N ASP A 20 -11.07 -5.63 -16.33
CA ASP A 20 -10.69 -4.24 -16.57
C ASP A 20 -10.93 -3.35 -15.33
N ASP A 21 -12.07 -3.51 -14.66
CA ASP A 21 -12.39 -2.81 -13.41
C ASP A 21 -11.39 -3.18 -12.31
N MET A 22 -11.02 -4.45 -12.18
CA MET A 22 -10.02 -4.88 -11.20
C MET A 22 -8.61 -4.38 -11.54
N ALA A 23 -8.24 -4.37 -12.82
CA ALA A 23 -6.98 -3.80 -13.29
C ALA A 23 -6.90 -2.31 -12.94
N ALA A 24 -7.96 -1.55 -13.24
CA ALA A 24 -8.04 -0.14 -12.91
C ALA A 24 -7.95 0.10 -11.40
N ALA A 25 -8.73 -0.64 -10.59
CA ALA A 25 -8.72 -0.50 -9.13
C ALA A 25 -7.36 -0.80 -8.48
N LEU A 26 -6.56 -1.68 -9.08
CA LEU A 26 -5.25 -2.06 -8.55
C LEU A 26 -4.10 -1.23 -9.11
N TYR A 27 -4.20 -0.78 -10.37
CA TYR A 27 -3.06 -0.27 -11.13
C TYR A 27 -3.22 1.13 -11.70
N ALA A 28 -4.44 1.68 -11.81
CA ALA A 28 -4.65 2.99 -12.43
C ALA A 28 -3.82 4.09 -11.76
N ASP A 29 -3.67 4.01 -10.43
CA ASP A 29 -2.91 4.96 -9.63
C ASP A 29 -1.53 4.44 -9.19
N ALA A 30 -1.07 3.32 -9.76
CA ALA A 30 0.23 2.74 -9.43
C ALA A 30 1.35 3.38 -10.27
N TRP A 31 2.46 3.73 -9.61
CA TRP A 31 3.62 4.34 -10.27
C TRP A 31 4.85 3.43 -10.15
N PRO A 32 5.54 3.12 -11.26
CA PRO A 32 6.85 2.50 -11.19
C PRO A 32 7.83 3.53 -10.64
N LEU A 33 8.44 3.21 -9.49
CA LEU A 33 9.41 4.07 -8.83
C LEU A 33 10.69 3.30 -8.58
N GLU A 34 11.80 3.91 -8.97
CA GLU A 34 13.14 3.41 -8.67
C GLU A 34 13.82 4.35 -7.69
N ALA A 35 14.61 3.78 -6.80
CA ALA A 35 15.48 4.56 -5.95
C ALA A 35 16.77 4.90 -6.71
N ASP A 36 17.29 6.11 -6.49
CA ASP A 36 18.62 6.45 -6.97
C ASP A 36 19.72 5.69 -6.21
N LYS A 37 20.98 5.93 -6.57
CA LYS A 37 22.14 5.27 -5.94
C LYS A 37 22.29 5.57 -4.45
N GLU A 38 21.67 6.64 -3.96
CA GLU A 38 21.67 7.06 -2.57
C GLU A 38 20.42 6.57 -1.81
N GLY A 39 19.54 5.82 -2.50
CA GLY A 39 18.31 5.27 -1.92
C GLY A 39 17.15 6.26 -1.87
N ARG A 40 17.23 7.41 -2.55
CA ARG A 40 16.12 8.38 -2.61
C ARG A 40 15.14 7.99 -3.70
N ILE A 41 13.85 8.22 -3.45
CA ILE A 41 12.79 8.01 -4.42
C ILE A 41 12.18 9.37 -4.74
N LEU A 42 12.03 9.67 -6.04
CA LEU A 42 11.30 10.85 -6.48
C LEU A 42 9.81 10.51 -6.49
N LEU A 43 9.03 11.09 -5.57
CA LEU A 43 7.58 10.90 -5.54
C LEU A 43 6.91 11.80 -6.60
N PRO A 44 6.09 11.23 -7.50
CA PRO A 44 5.29 12.01 -8.44
C PRO A 44 4.29 12.92 -7.72
N GLU A 45 4.07 14.12 -8.26
CA GLU A 45 3.15 15.13 -7.70
C GLU A 45 1.75 14.55 -7.38
N PRO A 46 1.12 13.72 -8.23
CA PRO A 46 -0.20 13.16 -7.92
C PRO A 46 -0.22 12.32 -6.63
N LEU A 47 0.88 11.63 -6.32
CA LEU A 47 0.98 10.84 -5.08
C LEU A 47 1.20 11.74 -3.85
N VAL A 48 1.96 12.82 -4.02
CA VAL A 48 2.17 13.85 -2.99
C VAL A 48 0.83 14.50 -2.64
N GLU A 49 0.08 14.94 -3.65
CA GLU A 49 -1.25 15.55 -3.51
C GLU A 49 -2.25 14.58 -2.87
N HIS A 50 -2.33 13.35 -3.39
CA HIS A 50 -3.24 12.33 -2.87
C HIS A 50 -3.01 12.03 -1.38
N ALA A 51 -1.74 11.88 -0.98
CA ALA A 51 -1.39 11.57 0.40
C ALA A 51 -1.33 12.83 1.30
N GLY A 52 -1.52 14.02 0.75
CA GLY A 52 -1.46 15.30 1.47
C GLY A 52 -0.09 15.58 2.08
N LEU A 53 0.99 15.13 1.44
CA LEU A 53 2.35 15.28 1.95
C LEU A 53 2.82 16.73 1.82
N ARG A 54 3.51 17.22 2.84
CA ARG A 54 4.09 18.58 2.88
C ARG A 54 5.57 18.49 3.25
N ASP A 55 6.00 19.28 4.23
CA ASP A 55 7.41 19.37 4.65
C ASP A 55 7.93 18.12 5.37
N SER A 56 7.03 17.25 5.82
CA SER A 56 7.41 16.03 6.55
C SER A 56 6.50 14.87 6.22
N VAL A 57 7.07 13.67 6.33
CA VAL A 57 6.39 12.41 6.04
C VAL A 57 6.74 11.37 7.09
N VAL A 58 5.88 10.37 7.21
CA VAL A 58 6.06 9.24 8.10
C VAL A 58 6.03 7.94 7.30
N PHE A 59 7.06 7.11 7.50
CA PHE A 59 7.08 5.75 7.00
C PHE A 59 6.44 4.81 8.02
N MET A 60 5.38 4.10 7.62
CA MET A 60 4.73 3.08 8.42
C MET A 60 5.02 1.70 7.83
N GLY A 61 5.89 0.93 8.47
CA GLY A 61 6.21 -0.44 8.06
C GLY A 61 5.08 -1.42 8.38
N LEU A 62 4.77 -2.30 7.42
CA LEU A 62 3.74 -3.34 7.48
C LEU A 62 4.31 -4.72 7.10
N GLY A 63 5.58 -4.97 7.43
CA GLY A 63 6.31 -6.18 7.08
C GLY A 63 7.00 -6.05 5.72
N ARG A 64 6.42 -6.65 4.67
CA ARG A 64 7.01 -6.67 3.32
C ARG A 64 6.83 -5.37 2.54
N THR A 65 6.01 -4.47 3.06
CA THR A 65 5.77 -3.14 2.51
C THR A 65 5.78 -2.10 3.60
N PHE A 66 5.83 -0.85 3.18
CA PHE A 66 5.58 0.30 4.01
C PHE A 66 4.55 1.19 3.32
N GLN A 67 4.01 2.12 4.09
CA GLN A 67 3.17 3.20 3.60
C GLN A 67 3.85 4.54 3.94
N ILE A 68 3.64 5.54 3.09
CA ILE A 68 4.06 6.92 3.32
C ILE A 68 2.81 7.71 3.69
N TRP A 69 2.90 8.49 4.77
CA TRP A 69 1.78 9.24 5.31
C TRP A 69 2.18 10.66 5.68
N GLU A 70 1.23 11.58 5.62
CA GLU A 70 1.27 12.81 6.40
C GLU A 70 1.27 12.46 7.91
N PRO A 71 2.08 13.12 8.76
CA PRO A 71 2.26 12.75 10.17
C PRO A 71 0.96 12.58 10.98
N GLU A 72 0.04 13.53 10.95
CA GLU A 72 -1.21 13.46 11.73
C GLU A 72 -2.13 12.34 11.21
N ALA A 73 -2.18 12.14 9.89
CA ALA A 73 -2.88 11.03 9.27
C ALA A 73 -2.31 9.68 9.69
N ALA A 74 -0.97 9.56 9.80
CA ALA A 74 -0.31 8.37 10.28
C ALA A 74 -0.74 8.03 11.72
N ASP A 75 -0.85 9.04 12.59
CA ASP A 75 -1.24 8.85 13.99
C ASP A 75 -2.69 8.41 14.13
N ARG A 76 -3.62 9.03 13.38
CA ARG A 76 -5.01 8.55 13.29
C ARG A 76 -5.06 7.10 12.81
N ARG A 77 -4.34 6.78 11.73
CA ARG A 77 -4.30 5.44 11.14
C ARG A 77 -3.73 4.38 12.09
N ARG A 78 -2.74 4.74 12.93
CA ARG A 78 -2.19 3.86 13.99
C ARG A 78 -3.19 3.62 15.10
N ALA A 79 -3.85 4.68 15.58
CA ALA A 79 -4.85 4.58 16.64
C ALA A 79 -6.00 3.67 16.22
N GLU A 80 -6.54 3.87 15.02
CA GLU A 80 -7.58 3.02 14.45
C GLU A 80 -7.13 1.57 14.27
N ALA A 81 -5.90 1.33 13.78
CA ALA A 81 -5.37 -0.02 13.63
C ALA A 81 -5.30 -0.76 14.96
N ARG A 82 -4.80 -0.07 16.00
CA ARG A 82 -4.72 -0.61 17.36
C ARG A 82 -6.10 -0.90 17.92
N GLU A 83 -7.07 -0.03 17.69
CA GLU A 83 -8.44 -0.25 18.15
C GLU A 83 -9.10 -1.44 17.45
N ARG A 84 -8.99 -1.53 16.13
CA ARG A 84 -9.51 -2.68 15.37
C ARG A 84 -8.87 -4.00 15.83
N ALA A 85 -7.57 -4.00 16.09
CA ALA A 85 -6.88 -5.20 16.60
C ALA A 85 -7.36 -5.59 18.00
N ARG A 86 -7.60 -4.61 18.89
CA ARG A 86 -8.16 -4.85 20.23
C ARG A 86 -9.57 -5.43 20.17
N ILE A 87 -10.48 -4.80 19.41
CA ILE A 87 -11.88 -5.23 19.30
C ILE A 87 -11.96 -6.63 18.66
N GLY A 88 -11.18 -6.86 17.60
CA GLY A 88 -11.20 -8.13 16.88
C GLY A 88 -10.49 -9.29 17.61
N GLY A 89 -9.94 -9.06 18.82
CA GLY A 89 -9.19 -10.08 19.56
C GLY A 89 -8.00 -10.64 18.76
N LEU A 90 -7.44 -9.87 17.82
CA LEU A 90 -6.39 -10.33 16.93
C LEU A 90 -5.09 -10.50 17.72
N THR A 91 -4.83 -11.72 18.17
CA THR A 91 -3.48 -12.17 18.50
C THR A 91 -2.74 -12.47 17.22
N LEU A 92 -1.45 -12.15 17.15
CA LEU A 92 -0.61 -12.61 16.05
C LEU A 92 -0.77 -14.14 15.94
N PRO A 93 -1.22 -14.67 14.79
CA PRO A 93 -1.25 -16.12 14.61
C PRO A 93 0.17 -16.62 14.80
N ALA A 94 0.35 -17.66 15.64
CA ALA A 94 1.63 -18.34 15.76
C ALA A 94 2.07 -18.73 14.34
N GLY A 95 3.19 -18.14 13.89
CA GLY A 95 3.48 -17.95 12.48
C GLY A 95 3.32 -19.22 11.65
N ALA A 96 2.68 -19.10 10.49
CA ALA A 96 2.91 -20.04 9.41
C ALA A 96 4.36 -19.84 8.94
N SER A 97 5.28 -20.62 9.48
CA SER A 97 6.60 -20.82 8.90
C SER A 97 6.43 -21.35 7.48
N ALA A 98 6.99 -20.65 6.51
CA ALA A 98 7.33 -21.14 5.19
C ALA A 98 8.64 -20.50 4.76
#